data_AF-A0A9E2JHP8-F1
#
_entry.id   AF-A0A9E2JHP8-F1
#
_cell.length_a   1.000
_cell.length_b   1.000
_cell.length_c   1.000
_cell.angle_alpha   90.00
_cell.angle_beta   90.00
_cell.angle_gamma   90.00
#
_symmetry.space_group_name_H-M   'P 1'
#
loop_
_entity.id
_entity.type
_entity.pdbx_description
1 polymer ?
#
loop_
_entity_poly.entity_id
_entity_poly.type
_entity_poly.pdbx_seq_one_letter_code
_entity_poly.pdbx_strand_id
1 'polypeptide(L)'
;MKYLSSLLCLGLIILFAAGPTLAQEPFNADEINRFMTTLPGFVSLMEKEGQSLDGVKSPGAWEQFKLGLKFKSFLKDQGWPEPQRFIYVASQVSKGLAAGQAGKNSPEVQAQMEAAKQQIMNNPGLSAELKKQMMAQFEQSQAAYQQMQEVGKDIPAQEMSLIKTYQDQLLAIYQNF
;
A
#
# COMPACT_ATOMS: atom_id res chain seq x y z
N MET A 1 -19.22 5.81 -19.78
CA MET A 1 -18.91 4.40 -19.46
C MET A 1 -17.46 4.24 -18.98
N LYS A 2 -17.09 4.79 -17.81
CA LYS A 2 -15.69 4.74 -17.31
C LYS A 2 -15.58 4.68 -15.77
N TYR A 3 -16.61 4.20 -15.08
CA TYR A 3 -16.63 4.18 -13.60
C TYR A 3 -16.95 2.81 -13.00
N LEU A 4 -16.86 1.73 -13.77
CA LEU A 4 -17.32 0.40 -13.34
C LEU A 4 -16.24 -0.66 -13.20
N SER A 5 -14.95 -0.33 -13.35
CA SER A 5 -13.86 -1.31 -13.31
C SER A 5 -12.92 -1.20 -12.10
N SER A 6 -13.20 -0.34 -11.12
CA SER A 6 -12.23 -0.01 -10.05
C SER A 6 -12.42 -0.79 -8.73
N LEU A 7 -13.28 -1.81 -8.69
CA LEU A 7 -13.65 -2.52 -7.44
C LEU A 7 -13.35 -4.03 -7.45
N LEU A 8 -12.65 -4.54 -8.45
CA LEU A 8 -12.61 -5.98 -8.71
C LEU A 8 -11.19 -6.52 -8.90
N CYS A 9 -10.29 -6.27 -7.94
CA CYS A 9 -9.00 -7.00 -7.84
C CYS A 9 -8.59 -7.29 -6.38
N LEU A 10 -9.55 -7.42 -5.45
CA LEU A 10 -9.30 -7.83 -4.07
C LEU A 10 -9.53 -9.33 -3.86
N GLY A 11 -9.11 -10.15 -4.83
CA GLY A 11 -9.39 -11.59 -4.82
C GLY A 11 -8.16 -12.43 -5.07
N LEU A 12 -7.85 -13.28 -4.08
CA LEU A 12 -6.99 -14.48 -4.12
C LEU A 12 -5.50 -14.27 -3.83
N ILE A 13 -5.23 -14.19 -2.52
CA ILE A 13 -3.94 -14.41 -1.86
C ILE A 13 -3.95 -15.85 -1.35
N ILE A 14 -3.06 -16.70 -1.84
CA ILE A 14 -2.66 -17.91 -1.11
C ILE A 14 -1.15 -18.16 -1.29
N LEU A 15 -0.50 -18.31 -0.13
CA LEU A 15 0.80 -18.91 0.18
C LEU A 15 2.05 -18.33 -0.50
N PHE A 16 2.96 -17.80 0.32
CA PHE A 16 4.17 -18.56 0.70
C PHE A 16 4.80 -18.00 1.98
N ALA A 17 5.19 -18.91 2.86
CA ALA A 17 5.82 -18.65 4.14
C ALA A 17 7.36 -18.81 4.07
N ALA A 18 8.02 -18.20 5.06
CA ALA A 18 9.31 -18.57 5.65
C ALA A 18 10.61 -18.24 4.87
N GLY A 19 11.15 -17.06 5.16
CA GLY A 19 12.59 -16.80 5.18
C GLY A 19 12.95 -16.01 6.45
N PRO A 20 14.15 -16.19 7.04
CA PRO A 20 14.58 -15.40 8.17
C PRO A 20 14.80 -13.95 7.72
N THR A 21 13.89 -13.06 8.09
CA THR A 21 14.08 -11.62 7.98
C THR A 21 15.13 -11.20 9.00
N LEU A 22 16.38 -11.03 8.57
CA LEU A 22 17.28 -10.13 9.28
C LEU A 22 16.55 -8.78 9.35
N ALA A 23 16.11 -8.40 10.55
CA ALA A 23 15.38 -7.17 10.75
C ALA A 23 16.26 -6.02 10.25
N GLN A 24 15.88 -5.38 9.14
CA GLN A 24 16.58 -4.19 8.66
C GLN A 24 16.46 -3.10 9.72
N GLU A 25 17.55 -2.35 9.94
CA GLU A 25 17.54 -1.25 10.89
C GLU A 25 16.46 -0.23 10.50
N PRO A 26 15.68 0.30 11.46
CA PRO A 26 14.71 1.35 11.17
C PRO A 26 15.37 2.54 10.46
N PHE A 27 14.70 3.13 9.47
CA PHE A 27 15.20 4.34 8.82
C PHE A 27 15.14 5.55 9.74
N ASN A 28 16.01 6.51 9.45
CA ASN A 28 16.15 7.74 10.23
C ASN A 28 15.68 9.00 9.46
N ALA A 29 15.80 10.15 10.10
CA ALA A 29 15.37 11.43 9.54
C ALA A 29 16.14 11.80 8.25
N ASP A 30 17.44 11.50 8.15
CA ASP A 30 18.22 11.81 6.95
C ASP A 30 17.75 10.97 5.76
N GLU A 31 17.39 9.72 6.00
CA GLU A 31 16.91 8.80 4.98
C GLU A 31 15.53 9.18 4.45
N ILE A 32 14.59 9.57 5.31
CA ILE A 32 13.27 10.02 4.84
C ILE A 32 13.35 11.35 4.09
N ASN A 33 14.21 12.27 4.53
CA ASN A 33 14.45 13.52 3.80
C ASN A 33 15.08 13.26 2.43
N ARG A 34 16.10 12.39 2.36
CA ARG A 34 16.73 11.98 1.10
C ARG A 34 15.73 11.26 0.20
N PHE A 35 14.84 10.44 0.77
CA PHE A 35 13.80 9.75 0.01
C PHE A 35 12.88 10.76 -0.67
N MET A 36 12.41 11.77 0.07
CA MET A 36 11.55 12.83 -0.48
C MET A 36 12.20 13.60 -1.63
N THR A 37 13.52 13.84 -1.59
CA THR A 37 14.23 14.51 -2.70
C THR A 37 14.53 13.58 -3.87
N THR A 38 14.73 12.28 -3.61
CA THR A 38 15.09 11.28 -4.62
C THR A 38 13.88 10.80 -5.42
N LEU A 39 12.72 10.67 -4.75
CA LEU A 39 11.53 10.06 -5.32
C LEU A 39 11.06 10.70 -6.64
N PRO A 40 10.97 12.05 -6.79
CA PRO A 40 10.55 12.66 -8.06
C PRO A 40 11.45 12.29 -9.24
N GLY A 41 12.77 12.35 -9.05
CA GLY A 41 13.72 11.97 -10.09
C GLY A 41 13.63 10.47 -10.42
N PHE A 42 13.36 9.63 -9.43
CA PHE A 42 13.11 8.22 -9.63
C PHE A 42 11.84 7.98 -10.49
N VAL A 43 10.72 8.63 -10.17
CA VAL A 43 9.48 8.51 -10.95
C VAL A 43 9.69 8.95 -12.40
N SER A 44 10.32 10.11 -12.62
CA SER A 44 10.63 10.56 -13.97
C SER A 44 11.56 9.62 -14.75
N LEU A 45 12.47 8.92 -14.07
CA LEU A 45 13.32 7.90 -14.70
C LEU A 45 12.49 6.68 -15.10
N MET A 46 11.59 6.24 -14.23
CA MET A 46 10.69 5.11 -14.48
C MET A 46 9.83 5.32 -15.71
N GLU A 47 9.17 6.48 -15.79
CA GLU A 47 8.33 6.86 -16.92
C GLU A 47 9.10 6.84 -18.24
N LYS A 48 10.34 7.36 -18.24
CA LYS A 48 11.22 7.37 -19.43
C LYS A 48 11.62 5.98 -19.90
N GLU A 49 11.78 5.03 -18.98
CA GLU A 49 12.10 3.64 -19.32
C GLU A 49 10.84 2.82 -19.67
N GLY A 50 9.66 3.46 -19.79
CA GLY A 50 8.40 2.81 -20.12
C GLY A 50 7.86 1.91 -19.01
N GLN A 51 8.39 2.05 -17.79
CA GLN A 51 7.91 1.35 -16.62
C GLN A 51 7.01 2.30 -15.83
N SER A 52 5.71 2.01 -15.73
CA SER A 52 4.84 2.81 -14.89
C SER A 52 4.82 2.28 -13.45
N LEU A 53 4.66 3.21 -12.51
CA LEU A 53 4.38 2.86 -11.12
C LEU A 53 2.99 2.21 -10.94
N ASP A 54 2.18 2.11 -12.00
CA ASP A 54 0.89 1.41 -11.92
C ASP A 54 1.05 -0.07 -11.55
N GLY A 55 2.18 -0.69 -11.91
CA GLY A 55 2.54 -2.04 -11.47
C GLY A 55 2.92 -2.16 -10.00
N VAL A 56 3.07 -1.02 -9.30
CA VAL A 56 3.53 -0.93 -7.90
C VAL A 56 2.39 -0.60 -6.92
N LYS A 57 1.14 -0.64 -7.41
CA LYS A 57 -0.08 -0.30 -6.65
C LYS A 57 -0.44 -1.29 -5.53
N SER A 58 0.20 -2.46 -5.46
CA SER A 58 -0.01 -3.42 -4.37
C SER A 58 1.05 -3.27 -3.27
N PRO A 59 0.66 -3.39 -1.99
CA PRO A 59 1.62 -3.54 -0.90
C PRO A 59 2.53 -4.75 -1.20
N GLY A 60 3.85 -4.55 -1.24
CA GLY A 60 4.78 -5.63 -1.61
C GLY A 60 5.25 -5.62 -3.07
N ALA A 61 4.72 -4.74 -3.92
CA ALA A 61 5.10 -4.69 -5.33
C ALA A 61 6.51 -4.12 -5.56
N TRP A 62 6.98 -3.29 -4.64
CA TRP A 62 8.34 -2.77 -4.65
C TRP A 62 9.39 -3.89 -4.53
N GLU A 63 9.06 -4.96 -3.80
CA GLU A 63 9.90 -6.13 -3.58
C GLU A 63 10.03 -7.00 -4.85
N GLN A 64 9.09 -6.88 -5.80
CA GLN A 64 9.10 -7.58 -7.09
C GLN A 64 9.75 -6.75 -8.20
N PHE A 65 10.13 -5.51 -7.89
CA PHE A 65 10.65 -4.56 -8.85
C PHE A 65 12.09 -4.90 -9.23
N LYS A 66 12.33 -5.22 -10.52
CA LYS A 66 13.67 -5.55 -11.02
C LYS A 66 14.47 -4.28 -11.32
N LEU A 67 15.55 -4.10 -10.56
CA LEU A 67 16.42 -2.94 -10.63
C LEU A 67 17.47 -3.06 -11.74
N GLY A 68 17.26 -2.33 -12.85
CA GLY A 68 18.23 -2.22 -13.95
C GLY A 68 19.49 -1.41 -13.58
N LEU A 69 20.54 -1.49 -14.42
CA LEU A 69 21.81 -0.78 -14.18
C LEU A 69 21.65 0.75 -14.08
N LYS A 70 20.78 1.34 -14.90
CA LYS A 70 20.48 2.79 -14.86
C LYS A 70 19.87 3.21 -13.53
N PHE A 71 18.98 2.39 -12.97
CA PHE A 71 18.39 2.64 -11.65
C PHE A 71 19.45 2.62 -10.55
N LYS A 72 20.33 1.62 -10.56
CA LYS A 72 21.40 1.51 -9.56
C LYS A 72 22.35 2.71 -9.64
N SER A 73 22.68 3.16 -10.85
CA SER A 73 23.50 4.36 -11.05
C SER A 73 22.81 5.61 -10.52
N PHE A 74 21.55 5.84 -10.92
CA PHE A 74 20.77 6.97 -10.46
C PHE A 74 20.70 7.03 -8.93
N LEU A 75 20.33 5.90 -8.29
CA LEU A 75 20.25 5.84 -6.83
C LEU A 75 21.59 6.16 -6.16
N LYS A 76 22.69 5.60 -6.68
CA LYS A 76 24.02 5.88 -6.15
C LYS A 76 24.35 7.38 -6.24
N ASP A 77 24.02 8.03 -7.36
CA ASP A 77 24.25 9.46 -7.56
C ASP A 77 23.37 10.33 -6.64
N GLN A 78 22.21 9.81 -6.23
CA GLN A 78 21.32 10.42 -5.23
C GLN A 78 21.72 10.07 -3.78
N GLY A 79 22.86 9.43 -3.58
CA GLY A 79 23.38 9.07 -2.26
C GLY A 79 22.77 7.79 -1.69
N TRP A 80 22.16 6.93 -2.49
CA TRP A 80 21.70 5.59 -2.09
C TRP A 80 22.69 4.54 -2.60
N PRO A 81 23.76 4.22 -1.85
CA PRO A 81 24.76 3.25 -2.30
C PRO A 81 24.18 1.84 -2.40
N GLU A 82 23.17 1.54 -1.59
CA GLU A 82 22.45 0.28 -1.56
C GLU A 82 21.02 0.48 -2.04
N PRO A 83 20.69 0.04 -3.27
CA PRO A 83 19.36 0.18 -3.82
C PRO A 83 18.25 -0.43 -2.94
N GLN A 84 18.56 -1.53 -2.26
CA GLN A 84 17.66 -2.20 -1.33
C GLN A 84 17.23 -1.30 -0.18
N ARG A 85 18.10 -0.38 0.26
CA ARG A 85 17.78 0.56 1.32
C ARG A 85 16.75 1.60 0.88
N PHE A 86 16.89 2.14 -0.33
CA PHE A 86 15.88 3.02 -0.92
C PHE A 86 14.52 2.31 -1.04
N ILE A 87 14.52 1.06 -1.53
CA ILE A 87 13.30 0.25 -1.68
C ILE A 87 12.66 -0.05 -0.33
N TYR A 88 13.46 -0.34 0.71
CA TYR A 88 12.96 -0.49 2.07
C TYR A 88 12.25 0.78 2.56
N VAL A 89 12.89 1.95 2.45
CA VAL A 89 12.29 3.23 2.87
C VAL A 89 11.00 3.49 2.08
N ALA A 90 11.00 3.24 0.77
CA ALA A 90 9.82 3.39 -0.08
C ALA A 90 8.65 2.49 0.37
N SER A 91 8.94 1.23 0.70
CA SER A 91 7.95 0.25 1.18
C SER A 91 7.37 0.68 2.52
N GLN A 92 8.21 1.07 3.49
CA GLN A 92 7.76 1.49 4.82
C GLN A 92 6.96 2.80 4.79
N VAL A 93 7.40 3.80 4.00
CA VAL A 93 6.66 5.04 3.79
C VAL A 93 5.29 4.75 3.19
N SER A 94 5.22 3.92 2.14
CA SER A 94 3.96 3.58 1.48
C SER A 94 3.00 2.87 2.43
N LYS A 95 3.48 1.86 3.19
CA LYS A 95 2.70 1.16 4.21
C LYS A 95 2.23 2.13 5.31
N GLY A 96 3.09 3.03 5.80
CA GLY A 96 2.75 3.94 6.88
C GLY A 96 1.74 5.00 6.48
N LEU A 97 1.83 5.53 5.25
CA LEU A 97 0.81 6.43 4.71
C LEU A 97 -0.53 5.72 4.52
N ALA A 98 -0.52 4.48 3.99
CA ALA A 98 -1.72 3.67 3.85
C ALA A 98 -2.37 3.35 5.21
N ALA A 99 -1.57 2.96 6.21
CA ALA A 99 -2.03 2.72 7.58
C ALA A 99 -2.65 3.99 8.21
N GLY A 100 -2.02 5.14 7.99
CA GLY A 100 -2.51 6.43 8.44
C GLY A 100 -3.85 6.85 7.81
N GLN A 101 -4.11 6.45 6.56
CA GLN A 101 -5.39 6.69 5.89
C GLN A 101 -6.47 5.68 6.30
N ALA A 102 -6.12 4.39 6.39
CA ALA A 102 -7.04 3.33 6.83
C ALA A 102 -7.52 3.56 8.26
N GLY A 103 -6.65 4.04 9.16
CA GLY A 103 -7.00 4.36 10.54
C GLY A 103 -8.02 5.51 10.67
N LYS A 104 -8.01 6.50 9.75
CA LYS A 104 -8.92 7.66 9.81
C LYS A 104 -10.38 7.28 9.55
N ASN A 105 -10.63 6.31 8.68
CA ASN A 105 -11.99 5.91 8.29
C ASN A 105 -12.48 4.65 9.04
N SER A 106 -11.67 4.14 9.98
CA SER A 106 -11.83 2.76 10.45
C SER A 106 -13.16 2.46 11.17
N PRO A 107 -13.61 3.29 12.15
CA PRO A 107 -14.84 3.04 12.88
C PRO A 107 -16.09 3.25 12.04
N GLU A 108 -16.09 4.26 11.17
CA GLU A 108 -17.22 4.56 10.29
C GLU A 108 -17.40 3.45 9.25
N VAL A 109 -16.31 3.00 8.61
CA VAL A 109 -16.36 1.91 7.64
C VAL A 109 -16.81 0.61 8.31
N GLN A 110 -16.34 0.29 9.52
CA GLN A 110 -16.81 -0.88 10.26
C GLN A 110 -18.32 -0.82 10.54
N ALA A 111 -18.84 0.34 10.96
CA ALA A 111 -20.28 0.53 11.17
C ALA A 111 -21.09 0.38 9.87
N GLN A 112 -20.61 0.96 8.76
CA GLN A 112 -21.25 0.83 7.45
C GLN A 112 -21.26 -0.62 6.96
N MET A 113 -20.17 -1.37 7.17
CA MET A 113 -20.09 -2.78 6.80
C MET A 113 -21.08 -3.62 7.59
N GLU A 114 -21.19 -3.44 8.91
CA GLU A 114 -22.18 -4.15 9.71
C GLU A 114 -23.62 -3.80 9.28
N ALA A 115 -23.90 -2.53 9.00
CA ALA A 115 -25.20 -2.12 8.48
C ALA A 115 -25.53 -2.77 7.13
N ALA A 116 -24.58 -2.84 6.20
CA ALA A 116 -24.74 -3.48 4.91
C ALA A 116 -25.02 -4.99 5.04
N LYS A 117 -24.34 -5.68 5.96
CA LYS A 117 -24.60 -7.09 6.26
C LYS A 117 -26.03 -7.31 6.73
N GLN A 118 -26.51 -6.49 7.66
CA GLN A 118 -27.88 -6.57 8.16
C GLN A 118 -28.91 -6.31 7.06
N GLN A 119 -28.65 -5.37 6.15
CA GLN A 119 -29.52 -5.10 5.01
C GLN A 119 -29.63 -6.30 4.06
N ILE A 120 -28.53 -6.98 3.74
CA ILE A 120 -28.56 -8.19 2.88
C ILE A 120 -29.36 -9.30 3.56
N MET A 121 -29.12 -9.55 4.85
CA MET A 121 -29.80 -10.60 5.60
C MET A 121 -31.31 -10.34 5.70
N ASN A 122 -31.70 -9.10 6.00
CA ASN A 122 -33.09 -8.74 6.28
C ASN A 122 -33.90 -8.37 5.03
N ASN A 123 -33.30 -8.28 3.84
CA ASN A 123 -34.03 -7.93 2.63
C ASN A 123 -34.95 -9.08 2.17
N PRO A 124 -36.29 -8.92 2.20
CA PRO A 124 -37.22 -9.98 1.82
C PRO A 124 -37.33 -10.15 0.29
N GLY A 125 -36.86 -9.17 -0.50
CA GLY A 125 -36.88 -9.20 -1.96
C GLY A 125 -35.74 -9.99 -2.60
N LEU A 126 -34.79 -10.49 -1.82
CA LEU A 126 -33.68 -11.31 -2.31
C LEU A 126 -34.00 -12.79 -2.14
N SER A 127 -33.80 -13.58 -3.21
CA SER A 127 -33.82 -15.04 -3.11
C SER A 127 -32.69 -15.54 -2.22
N ALA A 128 -32.84 -16.75 -1.68
CA ALA A 128 -31.82 -17.37 -0.85
C ALA A 128 -30.46 -17.48 -1.56
N GLU A 129 -30.47 -17.87 -2.84
CA GLU A 129 -29.28 -17.97 -3.69
C GLU A 129 -28.59 -16.60 -3.86
N LEU A 130 -29.38 -15.55 -4.13
CA LEU A 130 -28.83 -14.21 -4.32
C LEU A 130 -28.28 -13.64 -3.00
N LYS A 131 -28.95 -13.88 -1.87
CA LYS A 131 -28.41 -13.52 -0.54
C LYS A 131 -27.07 -14.20 -0.28
N LYS A 132 -26.96 -15.50 -0.58
CA LYS A 132 -25.72 -16.26 -0.39
C LYS A 132 -24.58 -15.71 -1.24
N GLN A 133 -24.83 -15.38 -2.50
CA GLN A 133 -23.84 -14.76 -3.38
C GLN A 133 -23.40 -13.38 -2.87
N MET A 134 -24.35 -12.52 -2.47
CA MET A 134 -24.03 -11.20 -1.91
C MET A 134 -23.24 -11.29 -0.61
N MET A 135 -23.58 -12.25 0.27
CA MET A 135 -22.84 -12.50 1.50
C MET A 135 -21.40 -12.97 1.23
N ALA A 136 -21.18 -13.85 0.26
CA ALA A 136 -19.84 -14.30 -0.10
C ALA A 136 -18.96 -13.14 -0.60
N GLN A 137 -19.52 -12.24 -1.42
CA GLN A 137 -18.82 -11.04 -1.88
C GLN A 137 -18.55 -10.05 -0.75
N PHE A 138 -19.49 -9.93 0.20
CA PHE A 138 -19.31 -9.12 1.40
C PHE A 138 -18.18 -9.65 2.28
N GLU A 139 -18.13 -10.96 2.54
CA GLU A 139 -17.06 -11.60 3.32
C GLU A 139 -15.69 -11.41 2.67
N GLN A 140 -15.60 -11.54 1.34
CA GLN A 140 -14.36 -11.25 0.62
C GLN A 140 -13.92 -9.79 0.80
N SER A 141 -14.86 -8.84 0.72
CA SER A 141 -14.58 -7.42 0.92
C SER A 141 -14.16 -7.11 2.35
N GLN A 142 -14.74 -7.79 3.33
CA GLN A 142 -14.37 -7.69 4.73
C GLN A 142 -12.96 -8.23 4.99
N ALA A 143 -12.62 -9.38 4.42
CA ALA A 143 -11.27 -9.96 4.54
C ALA A 143 -10.22 -9.02 3.94
N ALA A 144 -10.49 -8.44 2.77
CA ALA A 144 -9.62 -7.43 2.15
C ALA A 144 -9.44 -6.18 3.03
N TYR A 145 -10.53 -5.68 3.59
CA TYR A 145 -10.49 -4.53 4.49
C TYR A 145 -9.71 -4.82 5.78
N GLN A 146 -9.90 -6.00 6.38
CA GLN A 146 -9.13 -6.45 7.53
C GLN A 146 -7.63 -6.53 7.20
N GLN A 147 -7.26 -7.09 6.04
CA GLN A 147 -5.87 -7.09 5.59
C GLN A 147 -5.31 -5.68 5.45
N MET A 148 -6.11 -4.70 4.98
CA MET A 148 -5.70 -3.29 4.96
C MET A 148 -5.49 -2.71 6.37
N GLN A 149 -6.25 -3.16 7.38
CA GLN A 149 -6.02 -2.76 8.78
C GLN A 149 -4.76 -3.37 9.39
N GLU A 150 -4.27 -4.49 8.84
CA GLU A 150 -2.98 -5.07 9.22
C GLU A 150 -1.79 -4.33 8.59
N VAL A 151 -2.02 -3.52 7.54
CA VAL A 151 -0.95 -2.75 6.88
C VAL A 151 -0.34 -1.79 7.89
N GLY A 152 0.98 -1.88 8.03
CA GLY A 152 1.76 -0.99 8.87
C GLY A 152 1.85 -1.40 10.34
N LYS A 153 1.26 -2.53 10.74
CA LYS A 153 1.48 -3.10 12.10
C LYS A 153 2.91 -3.59 12.31
N ASP A 154 3.61 -3.92 11.22
CA ASP A 154 5.01 -4.35 11.19
C ASP A 154 6.00 -3.17 11.12
N ILE A 155 5.52 -1.93 11.00
CA ILE A 155 6.39 -0.74 10.92
C ILE A 155 6.96 -0.43 12.31
N PRO A 156 8.30 -0.34 12.45
CA PRO A 156 8.94 0.16 13.67
C PRO A 156 8.36 1.49 14.14
N ALA A 157 8.15 1.65 15.45
CA ALA A 157 7.52 2.86 16.02
C ALA A 157 8.24 4.17 15.64
N GLN A 158 9.57 4.14 15.54
CA GLN A 158 10.39 5.25 15.09
C GLN A 158 10.02 5.70 13.67
N GLU A 159 9.93 4.76 12.73
CA GLU A 159 9.58 5.03 11.34
C GLU A 159 8.17 5.56 11.22
N MET A 160 7.22 4.95 11.94
CA MET A 160 5.84 5.43 11.98
C MET A 160 5.76 6.86 12.52
N SER A 161 6.58 7.22 13.50
CA SER A 161 6.67 8.60 14.00
C SER A 161 7.20 9.54 12.93
N LEU A 162 8.25 9.16 12.19
CA LEU A 162 8.81 9.98 11.10
C LEU A 162 7.80 10.15 9.96
N ILE A 163 7.12 9.08 9.56
CA ILE A 163 6.09 9.12 8.50
C ILE A 163 4.95 10.06 8.89
N LYS A 164 4.52 10.05 10.17
CA LYS A 164 3.54 11.01 10.69
C LYS A 164 4.05 12.44 10.65
N THR A 165 5.29 12.67 11.09
CA THR A 165 5.92 14.01 11.05
C THR A 165 5.98 14.59 9.64
N TYR A 166 6.29 13.77 8.64
CA TYR A 166 6.44 14.20 7.25
C TYR A 166 5.21 13.92 6.37
N GLN A 167 4.07 13.55 6.96
CA GLN A 167 2.90 13.02 6.24
C GLN A 167 2.43 13.94 5.10
N ASP A 168 2.29 15.25 5.36
CA ASP A 168 1.78 16.19 4.37
C ASP A 168 2.74 16.37 3.18
N GLN A 169 4.06 16.41 3.45
CA GLN A 169 5.07 16.52 2.42
C GLN A 169 5.12 15.26 1.55
N LEU A 170 5.06 14.09 2.20
CA LEU A 170 5.01 12.81 1.51
C LEU A 170 3.76 12.71 0.61
N LEU A 171 2.59 13.04 1.14
CA LEU A 171 1.35 13.03 0.36
C LEU A 171 1.39 14.00 -0.82
N ALA A 172 1.92 15.21 -0.61
CA ALA A 172 2.09 16.18 -1.69
C ALA A 172 3.00 15.62 -2.80
N ILE A 173 4.06 14.90 -2.46
CA ILE A 173 4.93 14.26 -3.45
C ILE A 173 4.14 13.20 -4.25
N TYR A 174 3.41 12.31 -3.57
CA TYR A 174 2.60 11.27 -4.24
C TYR A 174 1.44 11.83 -5.09
N GLN A 175 0.94 13.03 -4.80
CA GLN A 175 -0.13 13.67 -5.58
C GLN A 175 0.35 14.35 -6.86
N ASN A 176 1.67 14.57 -7.00
CA ASN A 176 2.27 15.25 -8.15
C ASN A 176 2.80 14.27 -9.22
N PHE A 177 2.50 12.97 -9.09
CA PHE A 177 2.74 11.92 -10.07
C PHE A 177 1.41 11.29 -10.50
#